data_AF-A0A8B9JEL5-F1
#
_entry.id   AF-A0A8B9JEL5-F1
#
_cell.length_a   1.000
_cell.length_b   1.000
_cell.length_c   1.000
_cell.angle_alpha   90.00
_cell.angle_beta   90.00
_cell.angle_gamma   90.00
#
_symmetry.space_group_name_H-M   'P 1'
#
loop_
_entity.id
_entity.type
_entity.pdbx_description
1 polymer ?
#
loop_
_entity_poly.entity_id
_entity_poly.type
_entity_poly.pdbx_seq_one_letter_code
_entity_poly.pdbx_strand_id
1 'polypeptide(L)'
;MARHSKIQKQVLSLYRQFLRAGRDKPGFVPRIQEEFRANAAIKKTDIMHIEYLLRRGQRQLEQLKDVNTKQLGVFSKSNEDS
;
A
#
# COMPACT_ATOMS: atom_id res chain seq x y z
N MET A 1 6.76 10.93 -21.97
CA MET A 1 6.38 10.26 -20.71
C MET A 1 5.08 10.88 -20.21
N ALA A 2 4.03 10.11 -19.95
CA ALA A 2 2.77 10.65 -19.44
C ALA A 2 3.00 11.26 -18.05
N ARG A 3 2.57 12.51 -17.85
CA ARG A 3 2.73 13.22 -16.57
C ARG A 3 1.78 12.61 -15.55
N HIS A 4 2.32 11.97 -14.51
CA HIS A 4 1.51 11.42 -13.44
C HIS A 4 0.74 12.50 -12.66
N SER A 5 -0.52 12.20 -12.34
CA SER A 5 -1.32 13.05 -11.44
C SER A 5 -0.74 13.08 -10.03
N LYS A 6 -1.15 14.05 -9.22
CA LYS A 6 -0.68 14.18 -7.82
C LYS A 6 -0.94 12.90 -7.02
N ILE A 7 -2.14 12.33 -7.16
CA ILE A 7 -2.53 11.09 -6.47
C ILE A 7 -1.71 9.88 -6.95
N GLN A 8 -1.42 9.77 -8.25
CA GLN A 8 -0.55 8.72 -8.77
C GLN A 8 0.87 8.82 -8.19
N LYS A 9 1.41 10.04 -8.06
CA LYS A 9 2.71 10.25 -7.40
C LYS A 9 2.67 9.86 -5.92
N GLN A 10 1.57 10.13 -5.22
CA GLN A 10 1.39 9.71 -3.83
C GLN A 10 1.38 8.18 -3.69
N VAL A 11 0.64 7.46 -4.56
CA VAL A 11 0.63 5.99 -4.59
C VAL A 11 2.04 5.42 -4.83
N LEU A 12 2.76 5.95 -5.82
CA LEU A 12 4.13 5.51 -6.11
C LEU A 12 5.11 5.81 -4.97
N SER A 13 4.94 6.97 -4.31
CA SER A 13 5.74 7.31 -3.13
C SER A 13 5.48 6.34 -1.98
N LEU A 14 4.21 6.04 -1.70
CA LEU A 14 3.79 5.11 -0.65
C LEU A 14 4.37 3.71 -0.90
N TYR A 15 4.27 3.21 -2.14
CA TYR A 15 4.84 1.92 -2.54
C TYR A 15 6.35 1.85 -2.27
N ARG A 16 7.12 2.87 -2.68
CA ARG A 16 8.57 2.90 -2.44
C ARG A 16 8.91 2.94 -0.96
N GLN A 17 8.13 3.66 -0.15
CA GLN A 17 8.33 3.70 1.29
C GLN A 17 8.08 2.33 1.94
N PHE A 18 7.04 1.60 1.52
CA PHE A 18 6.81 0.23 1.95
C PHE A 18 7.96 -0.71 1.60
N LEU A 19 8.45 -0.66 0.34
CA LEU A 19 9.58 -1.47 -0.08
C LEU A 19 10.83 -1.19 0.75
N ARG A 20 11.08 0.07 1.12
CA ARG A 20 12.21 0.45 1.98
C ARG A 20 12.03 -0.10 3.40
N ALA A 21 10.86 0.11 4.01
CA ALA A 21 10.58 -0.33 5.38
C ALA A 21 10.50 -1.87 5.52
N GLY A 22 10.15 -2.57 4.43
CA GLY A 22 10.10 -4.03 4.36
C GLY A 22 11.41 -4.67 3.91
N ARG A 23 12.42 -3.91 3.48
CA ARG A 23 13.69 -4.48 2.95
C ARG A 23 14.43 -5.33 3.97
N ASP A 24 14.39 -4.91 5.22
CA ASP A 24 15.09 -5.58 6.33
C ASP A 24 14.22 -6.69 6.98
N LYS A 25 13.02 -6.94 6.45
CA LYS A 25 12.08 -7.96 6.94
C LYS A 25 11.87 -9.05 5.89
N PRO A 26 12.33 -10.31 6.11
CA PRO A 26 12.20 -11.38 5.13
C PRO A 26 10.73 -11.67 4.81
N GLY A 27 10.41 -11.85 3.53
CA GLY A 27 9.05 -12.14 3.06
C GLY A 27 8.11 -10.93 2.94
N PHE A 28 8.47 -9.76 3.45
CA PHE A 28 7.60 -8.56 3.38
C PHE A 28 7.57 -7.95 1.98
N VAL A 29 8.73 -7.83 1.31
CA VAL A 29 8.82 -7.23 -0.04
C VAL A 29 7.91 -7.95 -1.06
N PRO A 30 7.95 -9.29 -1.21
CA PRO A 30 7.04 -9.99 -2.11
C PRO A 30 5.56 -9.73 -1.79
N ARG A 31 5.19 -9.74 -0.51
CA ARG A 31 3.80 -9.50 -0.08
C ARG A 31 3.34 -8.07 -0.37
N ILE A 32 4.20 -7.08 -0.16
CA ILE A 32 3.93 -5.68 -0.55
C ILE A 32 3.72 -5.58 -2.06
N GLN A 33 4.56 -6.22 -2.86
CA GLN A 33 4.43 -6.20 -4.32
C GLN A 33 3.12 -6.82 -4.80
N GLU A 34 2.75 -7.97 -4.25
CA GLU A 34 1.51 -8.68 -4.55
C GLU A 34 0.28 -7.82 -4.24
N GLU A 35 0.23 -7.22 -3.06
CA GLU A 35 -0.89 -6.38 -2.63
C GLU A 35 -1.03 -5.10 -3.47
N PHE A 36 0.07 -4.42 -3.79
CA PHE A 36 0.02 -3.25 -4.68
C PHE A 36 -0.39 -3.65 -6.11
N ARG A 37 0.00 -4.85 -6.57
CA ARG A 37 -0.42 -5.37 -7.89
C ARG A 37 -1.91 -5.71 -7.90
N ALA A 38 -2.44 -6.32 -6.84
CA ALA A 38 -3.87 -6.60 -6.71
C ALA A 38 -4.69 -5.30 -6.75
N ASN A 39 -4.27 -4.27 -6.01
CA ASN A 39 -4.93 -2.97 -5.99
C ASN A 39 -4.73 -2.15 -7.29
N ALA A 40 -3.80 -2.52 -8.17
CA ALA A 40 -3.64 -1.86 -9.47
C ALA A 40 -4.83 -2.09 -10.42
N ALA A 41 -5.68 -3.07 -10.13
CA ALA A 41 -6.94 -3.32 -10.84
C ALA A 41 -8.03 -2.28 -10.55
N ILE A 42 -7.86 -1.45 -9.51
CA ILE A 42 -8.83 -0.40 -9.15
C ILE A 42 -8.93 0.63 -10.29
N LYS A 43 -10.15 1.00 -10.64
CA LYS A 43 -10.42 2.01 -11.67
C LYS A 43 -9.80 3.33 -11.25
N LYS A 44 -9.02 3.96 -12.14
CA LYS A 44 -8.35 5.25 -11.88
C LYS A 44 -9.32 6.40 -11.57
N THR A 45 -10.60 6.25 -11.93
CA THR A 45 -11.68 7.20 -11.66
C THR A 45 -12.26 7.07 -10.25
N ASP A 46 -11.99 5.97 -9.54
CA ASP A 46 -12.46 5.76 -8.17
C ASP A 46 -11.53 6.46 -7.17
N ILE A 47 -11.53 7.79 -7.25
CA ILE A 47 -10.62 8.64 -6.50
C ILE A 47 -10.83 8.48 -4.99
N MET A 48 -12.09 8.38 -4.54
CA MET A 48 -12.43 8.25 -3.12
C MET A 48 -11.87 6.95 -2.53
N HIS A 49 -12.00 5.82 -3.25
CA HIS A 49 -11.45 4.55 -2.80
C HIS A 49 -9.91 4.57 -2.79
N ILE A 50 -9.29 5.13 -3.82
CA ILE A 50 -7.82 5.27 -3.88
C ILE A 50 -7.31 6.13 -2.71
N GLU A 51 -7.98 7.25 -2.41
CA GLU A 51 -7.60 8.09 -1.28
C GLU A 51 -7.78 7.39 0.07
N TYR A 52 -8.86 6.63 0.24
CA TYR A 52 -9.07 5.81 1.43
C TYR A 52 -7.91 4.82 1.62
N LEU A 53 -7.54 4.08 0.57
CA LEU A 53 -6.43 3.14 0.61
C LEU A 53 -5.09 3.83 0.86
N LEU A 54 -4.86 5.03 0.30
CA LEU A 54 -3.67 5.84 0.60
C LEU A 54 -3.59 6.20 2.09
N ARG A 55 -4.68 6.69 2.69
CA ARG A 55 -4.73 7.02 4.13
C ARG A 55 -4.53 5.77 5.00
N ARG A 56 -5.11 4.64 4.62
CA ARG A 56 -4.93 3.35 5.31
C ARG A 56 -3.48 2.86 5.21
N GLY A 57 -2.92 2.86 4.00
CA GLY A 57 -1.56 2.42 3.75
C GLY A 57 -0.53 3.30 4.45
N GLN A 58 -0.75 4.61 4.57
CA GLN A 58 0.16 5.46 5.34
C GLN A 58 0.19 5.05 6.83
N ARG A 59 -0.96 4.74 7.43
CA ARG A 59 -1.02 4.25 8.82
C ARG A 59 -0.29 2.91 8.99
N GLN A 60 -0.49 1.99 8.04
CA GLN A 60 0.21 0.69 8.03
C GLN A 60 1.72 0.86 7.82
N LEU A 61 2.15 1.85 7.04
CA LEU A 61 3.55 2.16 6.84
C LEU A 61 4.21 2.68 8.13
N GLU A 62 3.54 3.57 8.87
CA GLU A 62 4.05 4.04 10.16
C GLU A 62 4.16 2.89 11.16
N GLN A 63 3.18 1.98 11.19
CA GLN A 63 3.28 0.74 11.98
C GLN A 63 4.46 -0.12 11.52
N LEU A 64 4.65 -0.30 10.20
CA LEU A 64 5.73 -1.12 9.66
C LEU A 64 7.13 -0.57 9.99
N LYS A 65 7.26 0.76 10.09
CA LYS A 65 8.51 1.41 10.49
C LYS A 65 8.84 1.20 11.96
N ASP A 66 7.83 0.93 12.80
CA ASP A 66 8.05 0.52 14.18
C ASP A 66 8.77 -0.83 14.22
N VAL A 67 9.84 -0.90 15.01
CA VAL A 67 10.81 -2.01 15.07
C VAL A 67 10.17 -3.31 15.56
N ASN A 68 9.07 -3.21 16.31
CA ASN A 68 8.36 -4.37 16.87
C ASN A 68 7.33 -5.02 15.94
N THR A 69 7.18 -4.54 14.70
CA THR A 69 6.15 -5.05 13.79
C THR A 69 6.55 -6.39 13.17
N LYS A 70 5.96 -7.47 13.72
CA LYS A 70 6.18 -8.87 13.31
C LYS A 70 5.31 -9.33 12.15
N GLN A 71 4.22 -8.61 11.82
CA GLN A 71 3.31 -8.95 10.71
C GLN A 71 2.83 -7.71 9.96
N LEU A 72 2.68 -7.84 8.63
CA LEU A 72 2.05 -6.84 7.78
C LEU A 72 0.54 -7.15 7.68
N GLY A 73 -0.33 -6.22 8.07
CA GLY A 73 -1.77 -6.36 7.86
C GLY A 73 -2.15 -6.29 6.38
N VAL A 74 -3.29 -6.89 6.00
CA VAL A 74 -3.83 -6.87 4.63
C VAL A 74 -4.25 -5.44 4.25
N PHE A 75 -4.01 -5.00 3.02
CA PHE A 75 -4.33 -3.63 2.57
C PHE A 75 -5.81 -3.46 2.24
N SER A 76 -6.48 -4.52 1.81
CA SER A 76 -7.92 -4.59 1.59
C SER A 76 -8.63 -5.17 2.83
N LYS A 77 -9.88 -4.78 3.08
CA LYS A 77 -10.79 -5.59 3.89
C LYS A 77 -11.26 -6.69 2.94
N SER A 78 -11.07 -7.97 3.29
CA SER A 78 -11.95 -9.00 2.74
C SER A 78 -13.38 -8.62 3.14
N ASN A 79 -14.28 -8.58 2.16
CA ASN A 79 -15.71 -8.58 2.45
C ASN A 79 -16.07 -10.00 2.93
N GLU A 80 -15.69 -10.34 4.15
CA GLU A 80 -16.21 -11.47 4.92
C GLU A 80 -16.72 -10.88 6.22
N ASP A 81 -17.92 -10.32 6.16
CA ASP A 81 -18.84 -10.08 7.27
C ASP A 81 -20.18 -9.79 6.59
N SER A 82 -20.89 -10.85 6.21
CA SER A 82 -22.32 -10.85 5.87
C SER A 82 -23.01 -11.83 6.79
#